data_AF-A0A6S7L251-F1
#
_entry.id   AF-A0A6S7L251-F1
#
_cell.length_a   1.000
_cell.length_b   1.000
_cell.length_c   1.000
_cell.angle_alpha   90.00
_cell.angle_beta   90.00
_cell.angle_gamma   90.00
#
_symmetry.space_group_name_H-M   'P 1'
#
loop_
_entity.id
_entity.type
_entity.pdbx_description
1 polymer ?
#
loop_
_entity_poly.entity_id
_entity_poly.type
_entity_poly.pdbx_seq_one_letter_code
_entity_poly.pdbx_strand_id
1 'polypeptide(L)'
;SYLANRTQMCSVNGALSGTKLVTCGIPQGSILGPLLFLIYINDLPNSLEYSSTRMFADDTTLTVSGKSIQDVEVAINHDLTNVKQWLTANRFSLHLVKTEYLLIGSRYNINNLLAAPNVFVGDTPIKK
;
A
#
# COMPACT_ATOMS: atom_id res chain seq x y z
N SER A 1 -22.38 19.26 5.21
CA SER A 1 -21.29 18.82 6.11
C SER A 1 -20.19 18.21 5.25
N TYR A 2 -18.92 18.29 5.66
CA TYR A 2 -17.80 17.77 4.87
C TYR A 2 -17.88 16.25 4.61
N LEU A 3 -18.35 15.48 5.61
CA LEU A 3 -18.49 14.01 5.51
C LEU A 3 -19.91 13.52 5.27
N ALA A 4 -20.94 14.35 5.54
CA ALA A 4 -22.35 13.92 5.51
C ALA A 4 -23.19 14.67 4.49
N ASN A 5 -24.26 14.00 4.01
CA ASN A 5 -25.23 14.51 3.03
C ASN A 5 -24.60 14.91 1.69
N ARG A 6 -23.55 14.20 1.27
CA ARG A 6 -22.91 14.40 -0.04
C ARG A 6 -23.64 13.60 -1.10
N THR A 7 -23.78 14.14 -2.29
CA THR A 7 -24.39 13.44 -3.43
C THR A 7 -23.51 13.52 -4.67
N GLN A 8 -23.73 12.60 -5.61
CA GLN A 8 -23.01 12.53 -6.89
C GLN A 8 -23.97 12.23 -8.04
N MET A 9 -23.60 12.68 -9.24
CA MET A 9 -24.25 12.40 -10.51
C MET A 9 -23.18 12.28 -11.61
N CYS A 10 -23.49 11.58 -12.70
CA CYS A 10 -22.62 11.43 -13.85
C CYS A 10 -23.27 12.03 -15.09
N SER A 11 -22.47 12.66 -15.98
CA SER A 11 -22.91 13.13 -17.28
C SER A 11 -22.24 12.31 -18.37
N VAL A 12 -23.02 11.71 -19.26
CA VAL A 12 -22.52 10.96 -20.43
C VAL A 12 -23.30 11.44 -21.65
N ASN A 13 -22.58 11.93 -22.67
CA ASN A 13 -23.17 12.45 -23.91
C ASN A 13 -24.27 13.51 -23.69
N GLY A 14 -24.11 14.35 -22.66
CA GLY A 14 -25.07 15.41 -22.32
C GLY A 14 -26.30 14.95 -21.51
N ALA A 15 -26.43 13.65 -21.23
CA ALA A 15 -27.45 13.12 -20.34
C ALA A 15 -26.92 12.97 -18.91
N LEU A 16 -27.70 13.45 -17.93
CA LEU A 16 -27.38 13.33 -16.51
C LEU A 16 -28.02 12.07 -15.90
N SER A 17 -27.27 11.38 -15.04
CA SER A 17 -27.82 10.34 -14.18
C SER A 17 -28.68 10.93 -13.06
N GLY A 18 -29.49 10.08 -12.42
CA GLY A 18 -30.09 10.43 -11.14
C GLY A 18 -29.03 10.70 -10.05
N THR A 19 -29.41 11.48 -9.05
CA THR A 19 -28.58 11.80 -7.89
C THR A 19 -28.45 10.60 -6.96
N LYS A 20 -27.24 10.27 -6.52
CA LYS A 20 -26.99 9.23 -5.49
C LYS A 20 -26.25 9.80 -4.28
N LEU A 21 -26.55 9.29 -3.10
CA LEU A 21 -25.84 9.61 -1.86
C LEU A 21 -24.42 9.01 -1.88
N VAL A 22 -23.44 9.77 -1.40
CA VAL A 22 -22.06 9.33 -1.24
C VAL A 22 -21.82 8.98 0.23
N THR A 23 -21.66 7.69 0.51
CA THR A 23 -21.54 7.14 1.87
C THR A 23 -20.09 6.93 2.31
N CYS A 24 -19.11 7.01 1.40
CA CYS A 24 -17.70 6.78 1.69
C CYS A 24 -16.79 7.76 0.91
N GLY A 25 -15.51 7.79 1.30
CA GLY A 25 -14.50 8.65 0.69
C GLY A 25 -14.62 10.13 1.10
N ILE A 26 -13.72 10.94 0.55
CA ILE A 26 -13.58 12.37 0.81
C ILE A 26 -13.75 13.17 -0.49
N PRO A 27 -14.21 14.44 -0.45
CA PRO A 27 -14.22 15.30 -1.63
C PRO A 27 -12.81 15.50 -2.20
N GLN A 28 -12.62 15.27 -3.50
CA GLN A 28 -11.35 15.55 -4.18
C GLN A 28 -11.10 17.07 -4.26
N GLY A 29 -9.84 17.50 -4.18
CA GLY A 29 -9.46 18.92 -4.25
C GLY A 29 -9.77 19.71 -2.97
N SER A 30 -10.07 19.02 -1.87
CA SER A 30 -10.34 19.62 -0.57
C SER A 30 -9.06 19.79 0.26
N ILE A 31 -9.07 20.81 1.12
CA ILE A 31 -7.96 21.09 2.06
C ILE A 31 -7.86 20.00 3.13
N LEU A 32 -9.00 19.46 3.60
CA LEU A 32 -9.03 18.45 4.65
C LEU A 32 -8.79 17.02 4.15
N GLY A 33 -8.86 16.80 2.84
CA GLY A 33 -8.71 15.48 2.24
C GLY A 33 -7.39 14.79 2.62
N PRO A 34 -6.24 15.43 2.36
CA PRO A 34 -4.93 14.89 2.73
C PRO A 34 -4.80 14.59 4.24
N LEU A 35 -5.28 15.48 5.12
CA LEU A 35 -5.21 15.27 6.56
C LEU A 35 -6.01 14.04 7.01
N LEU A 36 -7.23 13.88 6.50
CA LEU A 36 -8.07 12.74 6.84
C LEU A 36 -7.52 11.43 6.30
N PHE A 37 -6.89 11.47 5.11
CA PHE A 37 -6.17 10.32 4.58
C PHE A 37 -4.99 9.92 5.47
N LEU A 38 -4.18 10.89 5.91
CA LEU A 38 -3.07 10.64 6.82
C LEU A 38 -3.54 10.01 8.13
N ILE A 39 -4.61 10.52 8.74
CA ILE A 39 -5.19 9.92 9.96
C ILE A 39 -5.63 8.47 9.69
N TYR A 40 -6.17 8.19 8.50
CA TYR A 40 -6.70 6.87 8.15
C TYR A 40 -5.63 5.81 7.89
N ILE A 41 -4.43 6.20 7.44
CA ILE A 41 -3.32 5.27 7.15
C ILE A 41 -2.28 5.19 8.26
N ASN A 42 -2.33 6.09 9.25
CA ASN A 42 -1.25 6.31 10.20
C ASN A 42 -0.87 5.09 11.05
N ASP A 43 -1.78 4.13 11.22
CA ASP A 43 -1.56 2.91 12.01
C ASP A 43 -1.09 1.70 11.18
N LEU A 44 -0.96 1.82 9.85
CA LEU A 44 -0.37 0.78 9.00
C LEU A 44 0.96 0.24 9.57
N PRO A 45 1.93 1.08 10.04
CA PRO A 45 3.19 0.58 10.56
C PRO A 45 3.05 -0.34 11.79
N ASN A 46 1.94 -0.23 12.53
CA ASN A 46 1.69 -1.09 13.70
C ASN A 46 1.35 -2.53 13.31
N SER A 47 1.08 -2.80 12.02
CA SER A 47 0.88 -4.15 11.50
C SER A 47 2.19 -4.88 11.18
N LEU A 48 3.34 -4.21 11.26
CA LEU A 48 4.63 -4.78 10.88
C LEU A 48 5.43 -5.23 12.09
N GLU A 49 6.17 -6.33 11.93
CA GLU A 49 7.04 -6.89 12.97
C GLU A 49 8.53 -6.67 12.65
N TYR A 50 8.93 -6.77 11.38
CA TYR A 50 10.35 -6.80 11.00
C TYR A 50 10.81 -5.55 10.22
N SER A 51 9.91 -4.97 9.44
CA SER A 51 10.21 -3.91 8.47
C SER A 51 10.06 -2.53 9.09
N SER A 52 10.99 -1.64 8.73
CA SER A 52 10.78 -0.20 8.93
C SER A 52 9.91 0.34 7.81
N THR A 53 8.94 1.20 8.16
CA THR A 53 8.04 1.84 7.20
C THR A 53 8.41 3.30 6.98
N ARG A 54 8.37 3.76 5.74
CA ARG A 54 8.36 5.18 5.40
C ARG A 54 7.13 5.46 4.54
N MET A 55 6.28 6.39 4.99
CA MET A 55 5.03 6.76 4.32
C MET A 55 5.07 8.24 3.91
N PHE A 56 4.59 8.53 2.72
CA PHE A 56 4.35 9.88 2.24
C PHE A 56 3.07 9.89 1.40
N ALA A 57 2.00 10.49 1.94
CA ALA A 57 0.67 10.34 1.36
C ALA A 57 0.37 8.86 1.07
N ASP A 58 -0.06 8.51 -0.15
CA ASP A 58 -0.36 7.15 -0.59
C ASP A 58 0.87 6.29 -0.91
N ASP A 59 2.06 6.90 -1.03
CA ASP A 59 3.30 6.16 -1.26
C ASP A 59 3.85 5.58 0.05
N THR A 60 4.04 4.26 0.09
CA THR A 60 4.60 3.53 1.24
C THR A 60 5.78 2.68 0.80
N THR A 61 6.89 2.79 1.53
CA THR A 61 8.08 1.95 1.35
C THR A 61 8.34 1.14 2.61
N LEU A 62 8.55 -0.17 2.43
CA LEU A 62 9.00 -1.08 3.48
C LEU A 62 10.48 -1.39 3.27
N THR A 63 11.25 -1.33 4.35
CA THR A 63 12.67 -1.71 4.33
C THR A 63 12.94 -2.73 5.42
N VAL A 64 13.53 -3.85 5.05
CA VAL A 64 13.98 -4.91 5.95
C VAL A 64 15.47 -5.18 5.69
N SER A 65 16.19 -5.63 6.71
CA SER A 65 17.60 -6.03 6.59
C SER A 65 17.83 -7.32 7.35
N GLY A 66 18.77 -8.13 6.88
CA GLY A 66 19.09 -9.43 7.46
C GLY A 66 20.52 -9.84 7.13
N LYS A 67 21.00 -10.91 7.78
CA LYS A 67 22.35 -11.44 7.57
C LYS A 67 22.43 -12.30 6.30
N SER A 68 21.33 -12.95 5.94
CA SER A 68 21.17 -13.72 4.72
C SER A 68 19.97 -13.26 3.91
N ILE A 69 19.93 -13.66 2.63
CA ILE A 69 18.77 -13.39 1.77
C ILE A 69 17.53 -14.14 2.25
N GLN A 70 17.71 -15.33 2.84
CA GLN A 70 16.62 -16.11 3.43
C GLN A 70 15.98 -15.39 4.62
N ASP A 71 16.78 -14.77 5.49
CA ASP A 71 16.25 -14.00 6.63
C ASP A 71 15.41 -12.81 6.13
N VAL A 72 15.90 -12.11 5.10
CA VAL A 72 15.20 -10.99 4.47
C VAL A 72 13.90 -11.45 3.82
N GLU A 73 13.94 -12.56 3.08
CA GLU A 73 12.77 -13.14 2.40
C GLU A 73 11.68 -13.55 3.39
N VAL A 74 12.03 -14.24 4.48
CA VAL A 74 11.07 -14.66 5.50
C VAL A 74 10.44 -13.44 6.17
N ALA A 75 11.25 -12.48 6.58
CA ALA A 75 10.80 -11.29 7.28
C ALA A 75 9.88 -10.41 6.41
N ILE A 76 10.25 -10.14 5.15
CA ILE A 76 9.44 -9.29 4.27
C ILE A 76 8.11 -9.96 3.89
N ASN A 77 8.10 -11.26 3.64
CA ASN A 77 6.87 -11.97 3.29
C ASN A 77 5.89 -12.06 4.47
N HIS A 78 6.41 -12.18 5.70
CA HIS A 78 5.59 -12.08 6.91
C HIS A 78 4.90 -10.71 6.96
N ASP A 79 5.67 -9.63 6.87
CA ASP A 79 5.13 -8.27 6.95
C ASP A 79 4.18 -7.94 5.79
N LEU A 80 4.48 -8.37 4.57
CA LEU A 80 3.58 -8.19 3.41
C LEU A 80 2.25 -8.94 3.58
N THR A 81 2.25 -10.07 4.30
CA THR A 81 1.02 -10.77 4.68
C THR A 81 0.20 -9.92 5.64
N ASN A 82 0.83 -9.33 6.65
CA ASN A 82 0.16 -8.44 7.61
C ASN A 82 -0.38 -7.17 6.93
N VAL A 83 0.40 -6.57 6.02
CA VAL A 83 -0.04 -5.43 5.20
C VAL A 83 -1.27 -5.80 4.38
N LYS A 84 -1.28 -6.95 3.70
CA LYS A 84 -2.46 -7.39 2.93
C LYS A 84 -3.70 -7.49 3.80
N GLN A 85 -3.56 -8.06 5.00
CA GLN A 85 -4.67 -8.17 5.96
C GLN A 85 -5.15 -6.79 6.43
N TRP A 86 -4.22 -5.90 6.80
CA TRP A 86 -4.53 -4.54 7.23
C TRP A 86 -5.23 -3.74 6.13
N LEU A 87 -4.73 -3.81 4.89
CA LEU A 87 -5.33 -3.13 3.72
C LEU A 87 -6.75 -3.65 3.48
N THR A 88 -6.96 -4.96 3.59
CA THR A 88 -8.29 -5.58 3.42
C THR A 88 -9.27 -5.10 4.50
N ALA A 89 -8.83 -5.10 5.76
CA ALA A 89 -9.64 -4.62 6.89
C ALA A 89 -10.01 -3.14 6.75
N ASN A 90 -9.09 -2.32 6.25
CA ASN A 90 -9.26 -0.89 6.01
C ASN A 90 -9.73 -0.56 4.59
N ARG A 91 -10.23 -1.54 3.82
CA ARG A 91 -10.80 -1.34 2.47
C ARG A 91 -9.89 -0.58 1.49
N PHE A 92 -8.58 -0.70 1.67
CA PHE A 92 -7.59 -0.24 0.71
C PHE A 92 -7.34 -1.29 -0.37
N SER A 93 -7.07 -0.83 -1.58
CA SER A 93 -6.66 -1.67 -2.70
C SER A 93 -5.20 -1.39 -3.03
N LEU A 94 -4.36 -2.43 -3.02
CA LEU A 94 -2.97 -2.32 -3.44
C LEU A 94 -2.85 -2.47 -4.95
N HIS A 95 -2.14 -1.56 -5.61
CA HIS A 95 -1.86 -1.66 -7.03
C HIS A 95 -0.68 -2.61 -7.29
N LEU A 96 -0.91 -3.92 -7.18
CA LEU A 96 0.11 -4.97 -7.25
C LEU A 96 1.04 -4.87 -8.48
N VAL A 97 0.53 -4.45 -9.64
CA VAL A 97 1.33 -4.30 -10.86
C VAL A 97 2.42 -3.22 -10.75
N LYS A 98 2.22 -2.23 -9.88
CA LYS A 98 3.17 -1.13 -9.62
C LYS A 98 4.00 -1.35 -8.36
N THR A 99 3.71 -2.41 -7.61
CA THR A 99 4.49 -2.76 -6.42
C THR A 99 5.73 -3.51 -6.90
N GLU A 100 6.89 -2.99 -6.52
CA GLU A 100 8.21 -3.51 -6.91
C GLU A 100 9.08 -3.60 -5.66
N TYR A 101 10.15 -4.40 -5.72
CA TYR A 101 11.14 -4.47 -4.66
C TYR A 101 12.56 -4.19 -5.18
N LEU A 102 13.36 -3.55 -4.35
CA LEU A 102 14.78 -3.31 -4.62
C LEU A 102 15.64 -4.03 -3.60
N LEU A 103 16.58 -4.86 -4.09
CA LEU A 103 17.59 -5.48 -3.23
C LEU A 103 18.83 -4.59 -3.12
N ILE A 104 19.22 -4.26 -1.89
CA ILE A 104 20.36 -3.39 -1.58
C ILE A 104 21.42 -4.20 -0.82
N GLY A 105 22.68 -4.13 -1.27
CA GLY A 105 23.80 -4.85 -0.68
C GLY A 105 25.13 -4.52 -1.35
N SER A 106 26.23 -5.05 -0.82
CA SER A 106 27.54 -4.90 -1.46
C SER A 106 27.56 -5.62 -2.81
N ARG A 107 28.38 -5.14 -3.76
CA ARG A 107 28.54 -5.79 -5.08
C ARG A 107 28.90 -7.27 -4.93
N TYR A 108 29.77 -7.59 -3.96
CA TYR A 108 30.16 -8.97 -3.67
C TYR A 108 28.95 -9.80 -3.23
N ASN A 109 28.14 -9.32 -2.27
CA ASN A 109 26.98 -10.08 -1.79
C ASN A 109 25.92 -10.26 -2.87
N ILE A 110 25.65 -9.22 -3.66
CA ILE A 110 24.66 -9.28 -4.74
C ILE A 110 25.09 -10.25 -5.85
N ASN A 111 26.36 -10.21 -6.25
CA ASN A 111 26.87 -11.08 -7.32
C ASN A 111 26.99 -12.55 -6.90
N ASN A 112 27.08 -12.84 -5.60
CA ASN A 112 27.15 -14.19 -5.06
C ASN A 112 25.78 -14.77 -4.66
N LEU A 113 24.68 -14.10 -4.96
CA LEU A 113 23.34 -14.65 -4.76
C LEU A 113 23.09 -15.79 -5.74
N LEU A 114 22.76 -16.96 -5.19
CA LEU A 114 22.34 -18.12 -5.99
C LEU A 114 20.98 -17.90 -6.66
N ALA A 115 20.10 -17.14 -6.01
CA ALA A 115 18.79 -16.76 -6.51
C ALA A 115 18.36 -15.42 -5.90
N ALA A 116 17.47 -14.72 -6.60
CA ALA A 116 16.78 -13.55 -6.05
C ALA A 116 15.75 -14.00 -4.99
N PRO A 117 15.42 -13.13 -4.01
CA PRO A 117 14.41 -13.46 -3.01
C PRO A 117 13.04 -13.58 -3.68
N ASN A 118 12.26 -14.56 -3.24
CA ASN A 118 10.87 -14.72 -3.64
C ASN A 118 9.99 -13.88 -2.73
N VAL A 119 9.51 -12.74 -3.23
CA VAL A 119 8.69 -11.79 -2.48
C VAL A 119 7.26 -11.85 -3.00
N PHE A 120 6.27 -11.96 -2.11
CA PHE A 120 4.86 -12.13 -2.45
C PHE A 120 3.96 -11.19 -1.65
N VAL A 121 2.87 -10.75 -2.28
CA VAL A 121 1.70 -10.21 -1.56
C VAL A 121 0.54 -11.17 -1.74
N GLY A 122 0.30 -12.01 -0.73
CA GLY A 122 -0.60 -13.16 -0.87
C GLY A 122 -0.08 -14.12 -1.93
N ASP A 123 -0.88 -14.43 -2.94
CA ASP A 123 -0.51 -15.38 -4.00
C ASP A 123 0.21 -14.72 -5.20
N THR A 124 0.43 -13.41 -5.15
CA THR A 124 1.03 -12.66 -6.27
C THR A 124 2.51 -12.38 -6.01
N PRO A 125 3.43 -12.86 -6.87
CA PRO A 125 4.84 -12.50 -6.77
C PRO A 125 5.07 -11.04 -7.14
N ILE A 126 5.89 -10.35 -6.34
CA ILE A 126 6.32 -8.98 -6.60
C ILE A 126 7.53 -9.04 -7.53
N LYS A 127 7.53 -8.18 -8.56
CA LYS A 127 8.67 -8.06 -9.48
C LYS A 127 9.77 -7.22 -8.85
N LYS A 128 11.00 -7.53 -9.26
CA LYS A 128 12.15 -6.66 -9.05
C LYS A 128 12.06 -5.45 -9.99
#